data_AF-A0A7C6CE37-F1
#
_entry.id   AF-A0A7C6CE37-F1
#
_cell.length_a   1.000
_cell.length_b   1.000
_cell.length_c   1.000
_cell.angle_alpha   90.00
_cell.angle_beta   90.00
_cell.angle_gamma   90.00
#
_symmetry.space_group_name_H-M   'P 1'
#
loop_
_entity.id
_entity.type
_entity.pdbx_description
1 polymer ?
#
loop_
_entity_poly.entity_id
_entity_poly.type
_entity_poly.pdbx_seq_one_letter_code
_entity_poly.pdbx_strand_id
1 'polypeptide(L)'
;MAETSRQWIRTEGIIVAEHLDPKEVADFINSTRVVVAMDWYERTPNLIGLTLAAADDKLAAVNDMEEIVPIVEFEDFALEVAQKFNAEVMVGGVSADALPEDAEVSSDPEPSDSEETMRIVELSSIPDSSIPLAAAVSGVDIVALGLDNGWEAIAYDSSYSMSVASFGEYPIVTLMVSDGEFHASLAEDNDPESLIMYNWSMSTRTLAAGHLNDRVSAEAEELVGASTDLRRIAEAVPGADVKAAEATAQLEGTRAVLSFVRALGAPGSIADYLLENIEATDIPGAEAHDARGISNAIGRSVDRMLLEPESTGNPVWETYHKVAVERPAIVRTFASVEAAVGGILLTNALRAKKPRSGWVKFGGFVGSLMLFDSVAEVMLAKYLGERAERRRNA
;
A
#
# COMPACT_ATOMS: atom_id res chain seq x y z
N MET A 1 19.24 -15.38 31.18
CA MET A 1 19.84 -14.49 30.17
C MET A 1 18.66 -13.98 29.37
N ALA A 2 18.40 -12.67 29.39
CA ALA A 2 17.35 -12.11 28.56
C ALA A 2 17.85 -12.17 27.11
N GLU A 3 17.20 -12.95 26.25
CA GLU A 3 17.25 -12.70 24.82
C GLU A 3 16.73 -11.27 24.64
N THR A 4 17.63 -10.33 24.36
CA THR A 4 17.23 -9.11 23.69
C THR A 4 16.63 -9.54 22.36
N SER A 5 15.30 -9.54 22.26
CA SER A 5 14.62 -9.77 20.99
C SER A 5 15.14 -8.73 20.01
N ARG A 6 15.86 -9.17 18.98
CA ARG A 6 16.31 -8.30 17.91
C ARG A 6 15.06 -7.73 17.22
N GLN A 7 15.02 -6.41 17.06
CA GLN A 7 13.92 -5.75 16.36
C GLN A 7 14.22 -5.80 14.86
N TRP A 8 13.40 -6.53 14.12
CA TRP A 8 13.43 -6.56 12.66
C TRP A 8 12.56 -5.44 12.10
N ILE A 9 13.01 -4.85 11.00
CA ILE A 9 12.30 -3.82 10.25
C ILE A 9 12.02 -4.38 8.86
N ARG A 10 10.77 -4.32 8.41
CA ARG A 10 10.44 -4.65 7.02
C ARG A 10 10.93 -3.53 6.12
N THR A 11 11.59 -3.89 5.03
CA THR A 11 12.18 -2.97 4.08
C THR A 11 11.81 -3.40 2.68
N GLU A 12 11.32 -2.45 1.90
CA GLU A 12 10.84 -2.71 0.56
C GLU A 12 11.96 -2.60 -0.48
N GLY A 13 11.75 -3.26 -1.61
CA GLY A 13 12.64 -3.26 -2.74
C GLY A 13 11.91 -3.56 -4.05
N ILE A 14 12.60 -3.29 -5.15
CA ILE A 14 12.07 -3.48 -6.50
C ILE A 14 13.21 -3.87 -7.44
N ILE A 15 12.91 -4.79 -8.34
CA ILE A 15 13.77 -5.20 -9.45
C ILE A 15 13.07 -4.81 -10.76
N VAL A 16 13.78 -4.08 -11.62
CA VAL A 16 13.29 -3.67 -12.94
C VAL A 16 14.27 -4.14 -14.02
N ALA A 17 13.79 -4.91 -14.99
CA ALA A 17 14.58 -5.32 -16.17
C ALA A 17 13.69 -5.35 -17.43
N GLU A 18 14.26 -5.60 -18.61
CA GLU A 18 13.43 -5.84 -19.82
C GLU A 18 12.46 -7.01 -19.64
N HIS A 19 12.95 -8.06 -18.97
CA HIS A 19 12.19 -9.26 -18.66
C HIS A 19 12.78 -9.93 -17.42
N LEU A 20 11.92 -10.33 -16.49
CA LEU A 20 12.22 -11.06 -15.28
C LEU A 20 11.38 -12.34 -15.29
N ASP A 21 12.04 -13.49 -15.23
CA ASP A 21 11.38 -14.75 -14.87
C ASP A 21 11.36 -14.86 -13.33
N PRO A 22 10.19 -14.81 -12.67
CA PRO A 22 10.09 -14.89 -11.21
C PRO A 22 10.76 -16.13 -10.63
N LYS A 23 10.79 -17.24 -11.38
CA LYS A 23 11.47 -18.46 -10.94
C LYS A 23 12.98 -18.31 -10.96
N GLU A 24 13.55 -17.73 -12.00
CA GLU A 24 15.00 -17.49 -12.08
C GLU A 24 15.45 -16.49 -11.02
N VAL A 25 14.67 -15.45 -10.77
CA VAL A 25 14.91 -14.48 -9.70
C VAL A 25 14.86 -15.17 -8.33
N ALA A 26 13.85 -15.99 -8.08
CA ALA A 26 13.75 -16.74 -6.83
C ALA A 26 14.91 -17.73 -6.63
N ASP A 27 15.32 -18.45 -7.67
CA ASP A 27 16.44 -19.38 -7.61
C ASP A 27 17.77 -18.65 -7.33
N PHE A 28 17.96 -17.46 -7.89
CA PHE A 28 19.12 -16.62 -7.59
C PHE A 28 19.10 -16.09 -6.16
N ILE A 29 17.99 -15.50 -5.68
CA ILE A 29 17.92 -14.96 -4.33
C ILE A 29 18.08 -16.06 -3.28
N ASN A 30 17.55 -17.27 -3.53
CA ASN A 30 17.82 -18.41 -2.66
C ASN A 30 19.32 -18.70 -2.52
N SER A 31 20.14 -18.43 -3.55
CA SER A 31 21.60 -18.62 -3.49
C SER A 31 22.32 -17.53 -2.67
N THR A 32 21.74 -16.33 -2.53
CA THR A 32 22.28 -15.25 -1.69
C THR A 32 21.95 -15.44 -0.20
N ARG A 33 21.08 -16.41 0.10
CA ARG A 33 20.58 -16.75 1.43
C ARG A 33 19.77 -15.64 2.11
N VAL A 34 19.32 -14.64 1.36
CA VAL A 34 18.48 -13.56 1.90
C VAL A 34 17.05 -14.06 2.14
N VAL A 35 16.43 -13.57 3.21
CA VAL A 35 15.01 -13.77 3.51
C VAL A 35 14.21 -12.68 2.81
N VAL A 36 13.30 -13.07 1.91
CA VAL A 36 12.53 -12.14 1.09
C VAL A 36 11.15 -12.70 0.77
N ALA A 37 10.14 -11.85 0.68
CA ALA A 37 8.93 -12.13 -0.07
C ALA A 37 9.01 -11.42 -1.41
N MET A 38 8.69 -12.13 -2.48
CA MET A 38 8.60 -11.57 -3.83
C MET A 38 7.14 -11.47 -4.24
N ASP A 39 6.78 -10.36 -4.87
CA ASP A 39 5.48 -10.13 -5.48
C ASP A 39 5.64 -9.72 -6.96
N TRP A 40 4.74 -10.21 -7.81
CA TRP A 40 4.76 -9.88 -9.23
C TRP A 40 3.39 -10.02 -9.88
N TYR A 41 3.21 -9.32 -10.99
CA TYR A 41 2.11 -9.52 -11.92
C TYR A 41 2.56 -10.37 -13.10
N GLU A 42 1.78 -11.40 -13.45
CA GLU A 42 2.00 -12.17 -14.68
C GLU A 42 1.91 -11.30 -15.95
N ARG A 43 1.13 -10.20 -15.89
CA ARG A 43 0.96 -9.24 -17.00
C ARG A 43 2.12 -8.24 -17.17
N THR A 44 2.96 -8.07 -16.14
CA THR A 44 4.03 -7.06 -16.10
C THR A 44 5.37 -7.74 -15.81
N PRO A 45 5.93 -8.52 -16.76
CA PRO A 45 7.08 -9.37 -16.50
C PRO A 45 8.41 -8.60 -16.37
N ASN A 46 8.38 -7.27 -16.36
CA ASN A 46 9.54 -6.40 -16.24
C ASN A 46 9.77 -5.90 -14.80
N LEU A 47 8.90 -6.24 -13.86
CA LEU A 47 8.90 -5.73 -12.48
C LEU A 47 8.65 -6.85 -11.48
N ILE A 48 9.45 -6.90 -10.42
CA ILE A 48 9.23 -7.72 -9.23
C ILE A 48 9.42 -6.86 -7.98
N GLY A 49 8.42 -6.84 -7.10
CA GLY A 49 8.51 -6.25 -5.77
C GLY A 49 9.18 -7.22 -4.79
N LEU A 50 9.84 -6.65 -3.78
CA LEU A 50 10.55 -7.37 -2.73
C LEU A 50 10.18 -6.79 -1.37
N THR A 51 9.78 -7.63 -0.43
CA THR A 51 9.76 -7.27 0.99
C THR A 51 10.84 -8.06 1.73
N LEU A 52 11.75 -7.36 2.38
CA LEU A 52 12.90 -7.93 3.09
C LEU A 52 12.84 -7.59 4.57
N ALA A 53 13.50 -8.38 5.41
CA ALA A 53 13.71 -8.03 6.81
C ALA A 53 15.13 -7.49 7.02
N ALA A 54 15.26 -6.43 7.81
CA ALA A 54 16.53 -5.80 8.13
C ALA A 54 16.68 -5.55 9.63
N ALA A 55 17.91 -5.67 10.12
CA ALA A 55 18.31 -5.28 11.47
C ALA A 55 19.80 -4.93 11.46
N ASP A 56 20.25 -4.10 12.40
CA ASP A 56 21.67 -3.74 12.51
C ASP A 56 22.29 -3.24 11.18
N ASP A 57 21.50 -2.48 10.39
CA ASP A 57 21.82 -1.96 9.04
C ASP A 57 22.13 -3.04 7.99
N LYS A 58 21.68 -4.28 8.21
CA LYS A 58 21.89 -5.41 7.30
C LYS A 58 20.61 -6.18 7.03
N LEU A 59 20.56 -6.80 5.86
CA LEU A 59 19.49 -7.71 5.45
C LEU A 59 19.59 -9.04 6.21
N ALA A 60 18.42 -9.56 6.55
CA ALA A 60 18.22 -10.87 7.13
C ALA A 60 18.62 -11.94 6.12
N ALA A 61 19.47 -12.86 6.56
CA ALA A 61 19.86 -14.03 5.80
C ALA A 61 20.04 -15.24 6.72
N VAL A 62 19.94 -16.43 6.14
CA VAL A 62 20.11 -17.68 6.89
C VAL A 62 21.59 -18.04 6.96
N ASN A 63 22.10 -18.21 8.19
CA ASN A 63 23.48 -18.63 8.42
C ASN A 63 23.64 -20.16 8.32
N ASP A 64 24.88 -20.64 8.43
CA ASP A 64 25.19 -22.09 8.40
C ASP A 64 24.62 -22.87 9.62
N MET A 65 24.12 -22.17 10.65
CA MET A 65 23.44 -22.76 11.80
C MET A 65 21.91 -22.83 11.62
N GLU A 66 21.40 -22.49 10.43
CA GLU A 66 19.97 -22.42 10.12
C GLU A 66 19.21 -21.42 10.99
N GLU A 67 19.81 -20.27 11.27
CA GLU A 67 19.22 -19.15 11.99
C GLU A 67 19.15 -17.91 11.09
N ILE A 68 18.06 -17.14 11.22
CA ILE A 68 17.92 -15.85 10.53
C ILE A 68 18.70 -14.79 11.29
N VAL A 69 19.71 -14.21 10.64
CA VAL A 69 20.62 -13.22 11.21
C VAL A 69 20.89 -12.06 10.23
N PRO A 70 21.13 -10.83 10.71
CA PRO A 70 21.43 -9.70 9.85
C PRO A 70 22.90 -9.75 9.43
N ILE A 71 23.18 -10.23 8.23
CA ILE A 71 24.56 -10.48 7.77
C ILE A 71 24.85 -9.98 6.36
N VAL A 72 23.83 -9.70 5.54
CA VAL A 72 24.01 -9.26 4.14
C VAL A 72 23.93 -7.75 4.05
N GLU A 73 24.90 -7.11 3.40
CA GLU A 73 24.88 -5.67 3.15
C GLU A 73 23.88 -5.34 2.03
N PHE A 74 23.18 -4.20 2.15
CA PHE A 74 22.19 -3.76 1.17
C PHE A 74 22.81 -3.53 -0.22
N GLU A 75 23.99 -2.90 -0.26
CA GLU A 75 24.74 -2.57 -1.47
C GLU A 75 25.18 -3.82 -2.21
N ASP A 76 25.68 -4.82 -1.48
CA ASP A 76 26.14 -6.08 -2.08
C ASP A 76 24.96 -6.83 -2.70
N PHE A 77 23.84 -6.95 -1.96
CA PHE A 77 22.63 -7.58 -2.48
C PHE A 77 22.08 -6.87 -3.73
N ALA A 78 21.90 -5.55 -3.66
CA ALA A 78 21.37 -4.78 -4.79
C ALA A 78 22.28 -4.89 -6.03
N LEU A 79 23.60 -4.80 -5.85
CA LEU A 79 24.57 -4.89 -6.94
C LEU A 79 24.60 -6.29 -7.57
N GLU A 80 24.58 -7.35 -6.76
CA GLU A 80 24.57 -8.73 -7.25
C GLU A 80 23.31 -9.04 -8.06
N VAL A 81 22.13 -8.63 -7.58
CA VAL A 81 20.87 -8.81 -8.30
C VAL A 81 20.87 -7.99 -9.59
N ALA A 82 21.29 -6.72 -9.54
CA ALA A 82 21.36 -5.86 -10.72
C ALA A 82 22.24 -6.47 -11.81
N GLN A 83 23.47 -6.87 -11.46
CA GLN A 83 24.40 -7.48 -12.41
C GLN A 83 23.91 -8.82 -12.96
N LYS A 84 23.26 -9.64 -12.12
CA LYS A 84 22.76 -10.96 -12.53
C LYS A 84 21.67 -10.84 -13.60
N PHE A 85 20.77 -9.88 -13.45
CA PHE A 85 19.57 -9.74 -14.29
C PHE A 85 19.67 -8.60 -15.31
N ASN A 86 20.81 -7.91 -15.39
CA ASN A 86 20.95 -6.65 -16.14
C ASN A 86 19.80 -5.70 -15.79
N ALA A 87 19.60 -5.51 -14.49
CA ALA A 87 18.44 -4.85 -13.92
C ALA A 87 18.83 -3.55 -13.21
N GLU A 88 17.85 -2.70 -13.00
CA GLU A 88 17.88 -1.62 -12.02
C GLU A 88 17.21 -2.15 -10.74
N VAL A 89 17.93 -2.12 -9.62
CA VAL A 89 17.50 -2.68 -8.34
C VAL A 89 17.56 -1.60 -7.29
N MET A 90 16.53 -1.53 -6.47
CA MET A 90 16.49 -0.64 -5.31
C MET A 90 15.97 -1.41 -4.11
N VAL A 91 16.64 -1.26 -2.97
CA VAL A 91 16.26 -1.91 -1.72
C VAL A 91 16.51 -0.93 -0.59
N GLY A 92 15.45 -0.57 0.14
CA GLY A 92 15.50 0.46 1.17
C GLY A 92 15.98 1.81 0.65
N GLY A 93 17.19 2.23 0.99
CA GLY A 93 17.79 3.48 0.50
C GLY A 93 18.83 3.30 -0.59
N VAL A 94 19.12 2.06 -0.96
CA VAL A 94 20.25 1.70 -1.82
C VAL A 94 19.75 1.36 -3.21
N SER A 95 20.47 1.82 -4.24
CA SER A 95 20.17 1.54 -5.64
C SER A 95 21.41 1.03 -6.38
N ALA A 96 21.24 0.04 -7.24
CA ALA A 96 22.25 -0.42 -8.19
C ALA A 96 21.64 -0.50 -9.60
N ASP A 97 22.38 0.00 -10.60
CA ASP A 97 21.94 0.05 -11.99
C ASP A 97 22.91 -0.74 -12.87
N ALA A 98 22.41 -1.81 -13.48
CA ALA A 98 23.06 -2.58 -14.52
C ALA A 98 22.15 -2.76 -15.74
N LEU A 99 21.11 -1.93 -15.87
CA LEU A 99 20.18 -1.97 -16.98
C LEU A 99 20.87 -1.45 -18.26
N PRO A 100 20.78 -2.17 -19.40
CA PRO A 100 21.36 -1.69 -20.66
C PRO A 100 20.79 -0.33 -21.08
N GLU A 101 21.62 0.55 -21.68
CA GLU A 101 21.18 1.89 -22.07
C GLU A 101 20.04 1.87 -23.12
N ASP A 102 19.98 0.81 -23.92
CA ASP A 102 19.01 0.53 -24.97
C ASP A 102 17.87 -0.39 -24.52
N ALA A 103 17.79 -0.72 -23.23
CA ALA A 103 16.78 -1.63 -22.71
C ALA A 103 15.35 -1.12 -22.98
N GLU A 104 14.52 -1.98 -23.57
CA GLU A 104 13.08 -1.73 -23.79
C GLU A 104 12.28 -2.30 -22.62
N VAL A 105 12.21 -1.55 -21.53
CA VAL A 105 11.27 -1.83 -20.44
C VAL A 105 9.88 -1.40 -20.93
N SER A 106 9.03 -2.37 -21.26
CA SER A 106 7.72 -2.10 -21.86
C SER A 106 6.90 -1.15 -20.99
N SER A 107 6.41 -0.07 -21.62
CA SER A 107 5.63 0.99 -21.01
C SER A 107 4.28 1.07 -21.72
N ASP A 108 3.33 0.21 -21.35
CA ASP A 108 1.91 0.43 -21.68
C ASP A 108 1.07 -0.47 -20.78
N PRO A 109 0.08 0.10 -20.09
CA PRO A 109 -1.24 0.23 -20.69
C PRO A 109 -1.29 1.53 -21.49
N GLU A 110 -1.84 1.47 -22.72
CA GLU A 110 -2.21 2.69 -23.42
C GLU A 110 -2.97 3.59 -22.42
N PRO A 111 -2.69 4.90 -22.35
CA PRO A 111 -3.43 5.77 -21.45
C PRO A 111 -4.91 5.62 -21.78
N SER A 112 -5.66 4.96 -20.90
CA SER A 112 -7.10 4.93 -21.04
C SER A 112 -7.56 6.35 -20.76
N ASP A 113 -8.17 7.00 -21.75
CA ASP A 113 -8.81 8.32 -21.59
C ASP A 113 -10.01 8.28 -20.61
N SER A 114 -10.30 7.12 -19.98
CA SER A 114 -11.24 6.97 -18.87
C SER A 114 -10.54 7.25 -17.55
N GLU A 115 -11.09 8.20 -16.77
CA GLU A 115 -10.83 8.27 -15.34
C GLU A 115 -11.27 6.94 -14.71
N GLU A 116 -10.32 6.06 -14.41
CA GLU A 116 -10.61 4.76 -13.80
C GLU A 116 -11.22 4.99 -12.41
N THR A 117 -12.44 4.51 -12.23
CA THR A 117 -13.18 4.66 -10.98
C THR A 117 -12.84 3.50 -10.07
N MET A 118 -12.26 3.79 -8.91
CA MET A 118 -11.96 2.83 -7.86
C MET A 118 -13.18 2.71 -6.94
N ARG A 119 -13.49 1.48 -6.52
CA ARG A 119 -14.47 1.21 -5.45
C ARG A 119 -13.73 0.99 -4.16
N ILE A 120 -13.98 1.84 -3.17
CA ILE A 120 -13.21 1.87 -1.93
C ILE A 120 -14.16 1.65 -0.76
N VAL A 121 -13.72 0.81 0.19
CA VAL A 121 -14.36 0.64 1.50
C VAL A 121 -13.32 0.80 2.59
N GLU A 122 -13.47 1.82 3.42
CA GLU A 122 -12.60 2.04 4.58
C GLU A 122 -13.30 1.59 5.87
N LEU A 123 -12.64 0.74 6.64
CA LEU A 123 -13.06 0.32 7.96
C LEU A 123 -12.28 1.14 9.00
N SER A 124 -12.98 1.91 9.81
CA SER A 124 -12.33 2.77 10.82
C SER A 124 -13.26 3.14 11.97
N SER A 125 -12.69 3.67 13.04
CA SER A 125 -13.43 4.28 14.15
C SER A 125 -13.74 5.75 13.91
N ILE A 126 -14.14 6.13 12.69
CA ILE A 126 -14.59 7.51 12.42
C ILE A 126 -15.88 7.80 13.21
N PRO A 127 -15.99 8.94 13.91
CA PRO A 127 -17.26 9.33 14.53
C PRO A 127 -18.34 9.59 13.46
N ASP A 128 -19.58 9.12 13.68
CA ASP A 128 -20.72 9.37 12.77
C ASP A 128 -20.92 10.88 12.50
N SER A 129 -20.69 11.70 13.53
CA SER A 129 -20.71 13.17 13.41
C SER A 129 -19.68 13.74 12.41
N SER A 130 -18.57 13.06 12.14
CA SER A 130 -17.53 13.50 11.20
C SER A 130 -17.83 13.14 9.74
N ILE A 131 -18.64 12.12 9.48
CA ILE A 131 -18.89 11.56 8.13
C ILE A 131 -19.48 12.60 7.15
N PRO A 132 -20.50 13.42 7.52
CA PRO A 132 -21.02 14.44 6.60
C PRO A 132 -19.97 15.47 6.18
N LEU A 133 -19.07 15.84 7.11
CA LEU A 133 -17.99 16.79 6.83
C LEU A 133 -16.93 16.16 5.96
N ALA A 134 -16.58 14.89 6.20
CA ALA A 134 -15.67 14.13 5.37
C ALA A 134 -16.18 14.08 3.92
N ALA A 135 -17.47 13.78 3.68
CA ALA A 135 -18.10 13.82 2.34
C ALA A 135 -17.92 15.18 1.66
N ALA A 136 -18.25 16.26 2.38
CA ALA A 136 -18.23 17.60 1.82
C ALA A 136 -16.82 18.14 1.56
N VAL A 137 -15.83 17.78 2.38
CA VAL A 137 -14.44 18.19 2.19
C VAL A 137 -13.79 17.36 1.09
N SER A 138 -14.01 16.05 1.11
CA SER A 138 -13.47 15.13 0.11
C SER A 138 -14.10 15.32 -1.27
N GLY A 139 -15.31 15.86 -1.34
CA GLY A 139 -15.99 16.08 -2.62
C GLY A 139 -16.53 14.80 -3.25
N VAL A 140 -16.58 13.71 -2.49
CA VAL A 140 -17.10 12.40 -2.90
C VAL A 140 -18.36 12.06 -2.11
N ASP A 141 -19.33 11.47 -2.78
CA ASP A 141 -20.52 10.94 -2.11
C ASP A 141 -20.13 9.69 -1.33
N ILE A 142 -20.49 9.65 -0.05
CA ILE A 142 -20.10 8.57 0.86
C ILE A 142 -21.34 7.81 1.31
N VAL A 143 -21.20 6.51 1.47
CA VAL A 143 -22.16 5.66 2.16
C VAL A 143 -21.50 5.06 3.40
N ALA A 144 -22.10 5.26 4.57
CA ALA A 144 -21.58 4.78 5.84
C ALA A 144 -22.46 3.69 6.43
N LEU A 145 -21.85 2.63 6.94
CA LEU A 145 -22.52 1.52 7.59
C LEU A 145 -21.85 1.19 8.93
N GLY A 146 -22.59 1.40 10.02
CA GLY A 146 -22.17 0.99 11.34
C GLY A 146 -22.04 -0.53 11.44
N LEU A 147 -20.90 -1.00 11.94
CA LEU A 147 -20.58 -2.40 12.15
C LEU A 147 -20.84 -2.80 13.62
N ASP A 148 -21.07 -4.09 13.85
CA ASP A 148 -21.37 -4.62 15.20
C ASP A 148 -20.20 -4.44 16.20
N ASN A 149 -19.00 -4.16 15.69
CA ASN A 149 -17.79 -3.93 16.47
C ASN A 149 -17.58 -2.45 16.86
N GLY A 150 -18.52 -1.57 16.51
CA GLY A 150 -18.46 -0.13 16.79
C GLY A 150 -17.59 0.67 15.82
N TRP A 151 -17.09 0.05 14.75
CA TRP A 151 -16.48 0.76 13.62
C TRP A 151 -17.51 1.08 12.55
N GLU A 152 -17.12 1.94 11.62
CA GLU A 152 -17.88 2.28 10.42
C GLU A 152 -17.20 1.66 9.19
N ALA A 153 -18.01 1.13 8.27
CA ALA A 153 -17.60 0.83 6.91
C ALA A 153 -18.03 1.98 5.99
N ILE A 154 -17.05 2.68 5.41
CA ILE A 154 -17.24 3.86 4.58
C ILE A 154 -17.01 3.47 3.11
N ALA A 155 -18.08 3.36 2.33
CA ALA A 155 -18.05 3.03 0.92
C ALA A 155 -18.15 4.28 0.02
N TYR A 156 -17.28 4.39 -0.97
CA TYR A 156 -17.31 5.48 -1.95
C TYR A 156 -16.55 5.13 -3.23
N ASP A 157 -16.99 5.72 -4.33
CA ASP A 157 -16.30 5.67 -5.61
C ASP A 157 -15.35 6.87 -5.74
N SER A 158 -14.14 6.65 -6.24
CA SER A 158 -13.17 7.73 -6.44
C SER A 158 -12.30 7.49 -7.67
N SER A 159 -11.98 8.55 -8.41
CA SER A 159 -11.00 8.51 -9.51
C SER A 159 -9.57 8.80 -9.05
N TYR A 160 -9.36 9.07 -7.76
CA TYR A 160 -8.03 9.34 -7.19
C TYR A 160 -7.92 8.73 -5.79
N SER A 161 -6.70 8.37 -5.39
CA SER A 161 -6.45 7.84 -4.05
C SER A 161 -6.67 8.94 -3.00
N MET A 162 -7.69 8.74 -2.18
CA MET A 162 -7.96 9.58 -1.02
C MET A 162 -8.54 8.74 0.11
N SER A 163 -8.17 9.08 1.35
CA SER A 163 -8.76 8.46 2.53
C SER A 163 -9.74 9.41 3.20
N VAL A 164 -11.01 8.98 3.27
CA VAL A 164 -12.09 9.67 3.97
C VAL A 164 -12.04 9.39 5.47
N ALA A 165 -11.67 8.17 5.85
CA ALA A 165 -11.48 7.70 7.21
C ALA A 165 -10.38 8.46 7.96
N SER A 166 -9.52 9.21 7.25
CA SER A 166 -8.49 10.07 7.86
C SER A 166 -9.04 11.18 8.78
N PHE A 167 -10.36 11.43 8.75
CA PHE A 167 -11.12 12.26 9.70
C PHE A 167 -11.40 11.55 11.04
N GLY A 168 -11.18 10.24 11.12
CA GLY A 168 -11.25 9.42 12.32
C GLY A 168 -9.89 9.21 12.99
N GLU A 169 -9.78 8.11 13.72
CA GLU A 169 -8.54 7.65 14.35
C GLU A 169 -7.96 6.45 13.59
N TYR A 170 -6.65 6.27 13.69
CA TYR A 170 -5.98 5.06 13.23
C TYR A 170 -6.20 3.92 14.26
N PRO A 171 -6.19 2.66 13.82
CA PRO A 171 -5.90 2.18 12.46
C PRO A 171 -7.04 2.38 11.46
N ILE A 172 -6.68 2.46 10.17
CA ILE A 172 -7.61 2.47 9.03
C ILE A 172 -7.29 1.27 8.16
N VAL A 173 -8.29 0.43 7.89
CA VAL A 173 -8.19 -0.66 6.92
C VAL A 173 -8.95 -0.29 5.66
N THR A 174 -8.26 -0.25 4.52
CA THR A 174 -8.85 0.10 3.23
C THR A 174 -8.95 -1.14 2.36
N LEU A 175 -10.14 -1.42 1.85
CA LEU A 175 -10.42 -2.41 0.82
C LEU A 175 -10.67 -1.67 -0.48
N MET A 176 -9.99 -2.06 -1.55
CA MET A 176 -10.11 -1.35 -2.82
C MET A 176 -10.15 -2.31 -3.99
N VAL A 177 -11.06 -2.05 -4.91
CA VAL A 177 -11.09 -2.68 -6.24
C VAL A 177 -10.88 -1.61 -7.31
N SER A 178 -9.92 -1.85 -8.18
CA SER A 178 -9.60 -0.99 -9.32
C SER A 178 -9.02 -1.85 -10.45
N ASP A 179 -9.45 -1.64 -11.69
CA ASP A 179 -9.12 -2.49 -12.85
C ASP A 179 -9.31 -4.01 -12.60
N GLY A 180 -10.34 -4.37 -11.83
CA GLY A 180 -10.61 -5.76 -11.43
C GLY A 180 -9.60 -6.35 -10.44
N GLU A 181 -8.65 -5.56 -9.94
CA GLU A 181 -7.68 -5.95 -8.92
C GLU A 181 -8.18 -5.64 -7.53
N PHE A 182 -8.10 -6.62 -6.64
CA PHE A 182 -8.50 -6.48 -5.24
C PHE A 182 -7.28 -6.42 -4.34
N HIS A 183 -7.22 -5.41 -3.49
CA HIS A 183 -6.21 -5.31 -2.44
C HIS A 183 -6.82 -4.76 -1.16
N ALA A 184 -6.08 -5.02 -0.08
CA ALA A 184 -6.36 -4.50 1.24
C ALA A 184 -5.10 -3.83 1.78
N SER A 185 -5.27 -2.72 2.49
CA SER A 185 -4.18 -2.06 3.19
C SER A 185 -4.55 -1.69 4.61
N LEU A 186 -3.55 -1.53 5.45
CA LEU A 186 -3.64 -1.08 6.84
C LEU A 186 -2.68 0.08 7.04
N ALA A 187 -3.23 1.23 7.40
CA ALA A 187 -2.48 2.35 7.96
C ALA A 187 -2.62 2.31 9.49
N GLU A 188 -1.51 2.09 10.19
CA GLU A 188 -1.46 2.14 11.67
C GLU A 188 -1.27 3.57 12.19
N ASP A 189 -0.73 4.45 11.34
CA ASP A 189 -0.56 5.88 11.59
C ASP A 189 -0.56 6.67 10.27
N ASN A 190 -0.15 7.95 10.34
CA ASN A 190 -0.07 8.83 9.18
C ASN A 190 1.30 8.78 8.49
N ASP A 191 2.15 7.82 8.84
CA ASP A 191 3.42 7.60 8.14
C ASP A 191 3.16 6.69 6.93
N PRO A 192 3.29 7.19 5.69
CA PRO A 192 3.12 6.34 4.51
C PRO A 192 4.15 5.20 4.45
N GLU A 193 5.28 5.32 5.17
CA GLU A 193 6.29 4.25 5.25
C GLU A 193 5.84 3.06 6.12
N SER A 194 4.77 3.22 6.92
CA SER A 194 4.23 2.17 7.80
C SER A 194 3.10 1.35 7.17
N LEU A 195 2.69 1.68 5.94
CA LEU A 195 1.55 1.05 5.28
C LEU A 195 1.81 -0.44 5.01
N ILE A 196 0.89 -1.28 5.46
CA ILE A 196 0.87 -2.72 5.16
C ILE A 196 -0.14 -2.93 4.05
N MET A 197 0.19 -3.75 3.06
CA MET A 197 -0.70 -4.01 1.93
C MET A 197 -0.64 -5.48 1.52
N TYR A 198 -1.76 -5.98 1.03
CA TYR A 198 -1.84 -7.29 0.37
C TYR A 198 -2.72 -7.19 -0.88
N ASN A 199 -2.23 -7.72 -2.00
CA ASN A 199 -2.90 -7.68 -3.29
C ASN A 199 -3.15 -9.10 -3.82
N TRP A 200 -4.42 -9.46 -4.00
CA TRP A 200 -4.82 -10.80 -4.48
C TRP A 200 -4.64 -11.01 -5.99
N SER A 201 -4.35 -9.94 -6.73
CA SER A 201 -4.01 -10.02 -8.16
C SER A 201 -2.53 -10.29 -8.41
N MET A 202 -1.69 -10.13 -7.38
CA MET A 202 -0.28 -10.46 -7.44
C MET A 202 -0.05 -11.93 -7.06
N SER A 203 0.94 -12.53 -7.71
CA SER A 203 1.53 -13.76 -7.20
C SER A 203 2.56 -13.40 -6.13
N THR A 204 2.54 -14.11 -5.01
CA THR A 204 3.50 -13.90 -3.91
C THR A 204 4.27 -15.19 -3.62
N ARG A 205 5.56 -15.05 -3.31
CA ARG A 205 6.40 -16.17 -2.86
C ARG A 205 7.39 -15.72 -1.79
N THR A 206 7.24 -16.27 -0.59
CA THR A 206 8.24 -16.15 0.48
C THR A 206 9.40 -17.12 0.24
N LEU A 207 10.62 -16.61 0.33
CA LEU A 207 11.86 -17.35 0.19
C LEU A 207 12.64 -17.33 1.51
N ALA A 208 12.89 -18.54 2.01
CA ALA A 208 13.71 -18.78 3.19
C ALA A 208 15.13 -19.20 2.78
N ALA A 209 15.80 -18.39 1.95
CA ALA A 209 17.24 -18.51 1.70
C ALA A 209 17.71 -19.88 1.13
N GLY A 210 16.88 -20.57 0.35
CA GLY A 210 17.18 -21.91 -0.17
C GLY A 210 17.12 -23.06 0.86
N HIS A 211 16.69 -22.79 2.09
CA HIS A 211 16.51 -23.79 3.14
C HIS A 211 15.07 -24.32 3.17
N LEU A 212 14.94 -25.64 3.33
CA LEU A 212 13.65 -26.35 3.29
C LEU A 212 13.18 -26.82 4.67
N ASN A 213 13.79 -26.36 5.76
CA ASN A 213 13.31 -26.76 7.08
C ASN A 213 12.05 -25.94 7.46
N ASP A 214 11.09 -26.59 8.13
CA ASP A 214 9.80 -25.98 8.46
C ASP A 214 9.95 -24.77 9.40
N ARG A 215 10.97 -24.76 10.28
CA ARG A 215 11.18 -23.72 11.27
C ARG A 215 11.59 -22.38 10.65
N VAL A 216 12.65 -22.39 9.83
CA VAL A 216 13.17 -21.20 9.15
C VAL A 216 12.16 -20.70 8.13
N SER A 217 11.43 -21.61 7.48
CA SER A 217 10.35 -21.23 6.56
C SER A 217 9.22 -20.50 7.28
N ALA A 218 8.79 -20.98 8.45
CA ALA A 218 7.80 -20.31 9.28
C ALA A 218 8.32 -18.96 9.83
N GLU A 219 9.58 -18.88 10.22
CA GLU A 219 10.20 -17.64 10.69
C GLU A 219 10.34 -16.61 9.56
N ALA A 220 10.70 -17.03 8.34
CA ALA A 220 10.72 -16.16 7.16
C ALA A 220 9.31 -15.64 6.82
N GLU A 221 8.31 -16.52 6.86
CA GLU A 221 6.91 -16.14 6.65
C GLU A 221 6.42 -15.14 7.71
N GLU A 222 6.83 -15.29 8.96
CA GLU A 222 6.55 -14.34 10.04
C GLU A 222 7.21 -12.97 9.81
N LEU A 223 8.40 -12.93 9.22
CA LEU A 223 9.15 -11.69 9.03
C LEU A 223 8.68 -10.88 7.83
N VAL A 224 8.40 -11.54 6.70
CA VAL A 224 8.17 -10.87 5.40
C VAL A 224 7.00 -11.44 4.61
N GLY A 225 6.36 -12.51 5.07
CA GLY A 225 5.38 -13.25 4.29
C GLY A 225 3.98 -12.61 4.24
N ALA A 226 3.26 -12.95 3.18
CA ALA A 226 1.88 -12.53 2.92
C ALA A 226 0.91 -12.85 4.07
N SER A 227 1.08 -13.99 4.73
CA SER A 227 0.21 -14.35 5.85
C SER A 227 0.35 -13.38 7.03
N THR A 228 1.56 -12.85 7.25
CA THR A 228 1.80 -11.82 8.27
C THR A 228 1.07 -10.52 7.93
N ASP A 229 1.05 -10.11 6.66
CA ASP A 229 0.34 -8.89 6.24
C ASP A 229 -1.16 -9.02 6.45
N LEU A 230 -1.74 -10.12 5.99
CA LEU A 230 -3.17 -10.42 6.20
C LEU A 230 -3.53 -10.53 7.68
N ARG A 231 -2.65 -11.11 8.49
CA ARG A 231 -2.82 -11.19 9.95
C ARG A 231 -2.88 -9.80 10.55
N ARG A 232 -1.90 -8.93 10.24
CA ARG A 232 -1.85 -7.56 10.78
C ARG A 232 -3.06 -6.74 10.36
N ILE A 233 -3.45 -6.81 9.09
CA ILE A 233 -4.67 -6.15 8.58
C ILE A 233 -5.90 -6.63 9.35
N ALA A 234 -6.06 -7.95 9.54
CA ALA A 234 -7.21 -8.49 10.25
C ALA A 234 -7.19 -8.17 11.76
N GLU A 235 -6.03 -8.25 12.42
CA GLU A 235 -5.88 -7.93 13.85
C GLU A 235 -6.22 -6.48 14.18
N ALA A 236 -6.05 -5.56 13.22
CA ALA A 236 -6.47 -4.16 13.38
C ALA A 236 -8.00 -4.00 13.45
N VAL A 237 -8.78 -4.90 12.85
CA VAL A 237 -10.25 -4.82 12.83
C VAL A 237 -10.83 -5.56 14.04
N PRO A 238 -11.54 -4.88 14.95
CA PRO A 238 -12.06 -5.53 16.15
C PRO A 238 -13.08 -6.63 15.81
N GLY A 239 -12.84 -7.84 16.32
CA GLY A 239 -13.73 -8.99 16.12
C GLY A 239 -13.53 -9.75 14.81
N ALA A 240 -12.53 -9.40 13.99
CA ALA A 240 -12.19 -10.15 12.79
C ALA A 240 -11.71 -11.59 13.10
N ASP A 241 -12.00 -12.51 12.19
CA ASP A 241 -11.45 -13.87 12.17
C ASP A 241 -10.10 -13.86 11.44
N VAL A 242 -9.04 -13.63 12.21
CA VAL A 242 -7.65 -13.54 11.73
C VAL A 242 -7.24 -14.80 10.95
N LYS A 243 -7.64 -15.99 11.40
CA LYS A 243 -7.27 -17.24 10.71
C LYS A 243 -8.00 -17.39 9.38
N ALA A 244 -9.26 -16.97 9.32
CA ALA A 244 -10.00 -16.94 8.07
C ALA A 244 -9.38 -15.93 7.09
N ALA A 245 -8.91 -14.79 7.58
CA ALA A 245 -8.21 -13.77 6.78
C ALA A 245 -6.91 -14.31 6.18
N GLU A 246 -6.02 -14.91 6.98
CA GLU A 246 -4.78 -15.54 6.50
C GLU A 246 -5.05 -16.61 5.43
N ALA A 247 -6.10 -17.42 5.61
CA ALA A 247 -6.45 -18.47 4.66
C ALA A 247 -6.87 -17.94 3.28
N THR A 248 -7.20 -16.65 3.16
CA THR A 248 -7.55 -16.04 1.88
C THR A 248 -6.36 -15.79 0.96
N ALA A 249 -5.11 -15.89 1.46
CA ALA A 249 -3.90 -15.77 0.63
C ALA A 249 -3.84 -16.79 -0.52
N GLN A 250 -4.59 -17.90 -0.40
CA GLN A 250 -4.64 -18.98 -1.39
C GLN A 250 -5.88 -18.90 -2.29
N LEU A 251 -6.63 -17.80 -2.21
CA LEU A 251 -7.85 -17.58 -2.99
C LEU A 251 -7.60 -16.54 -4.08
N GLU A 252 -8.44 -16.57 -5.11
CA GLU A 252 -8.35 -15.66 -6.25
C GLU A 252 -9.74 -15.13 -6.61
N GLY A 253 -9.76 -13.94 -7.22
CA GLY A 253 -10.95 -13.30 -7.78
C GLY A 253 -12.08 -13.14 -6.75
N THR A 254 -13.32 -13.34 -7.20
CA THR A 254 -14.54 -13.19 -6.38
C THR A 254 -14.50 -13.93 -5.04
N ARG A 255 -13.85 -15.11 -4.99
CA ARG A 255 -13.76 -15.90 -3.75
C ARG A 255 -12.86 -15.24 -2.71
N ALA A 256 -11.78 -14.57 -3.14
CA ALA A 256 -10.91 -13.82 -2.25
C ALA A 256 -11.69 -12.66 -1.60
N VAL A 257 -12.34 -11.82 -2.42
CA VAL A 257 -13.12 -10.67 -1.94
C VAL A 257 -14.18 -11.08 -0.93
N LEU A 258 -15.04 -12.04 -1.28
CA LEU A 258 -16.12 -12.50 -0.40
C LEU A 258 -15.60 -13.11 0.91
N SER A 259 -14.49 -13.84 0.86
CA SER A 259 -13.94 -14.52 2.04
C SER A 259 -13.22 -13.54 2.96
N PHE A 260 -12.49 -12.58 2.40
CA PHE A 260 -11.74 -11.59 3.17
C PHE A 260 -12.67 -10.58 3.83
N VAL A 261 -13.66 -10.03 3.11
CA VAL A 261 -14.70 -9.14 3.68
C VAL A 261 -15.41 -9.83 4.85
N ARG A 262 -15.77 -11.12 4.69
CA ARG A 262 -16.37 -11.90 5.77
C ARG A 262 -15.41 -12.10 6.95
N ALA A 263 -14.14 -12.36 6.69
CA ALA A 263 -13.14 -12.55 7.73
C ALA A 263 -12.97 -11.28 8.58
N LEU A 264 -13.09 -10.09 7.97
CA LEU A 264 -13.09 -8.80 8.70
C LEU A 264 -14.38 -8.54 9.49
N GLY A 265 -15.37 -9.43 9.44
CA GLY A 265 -16.66 -9.25 10.11
C GLY A 265 -17.62 -8.29 9.40
N ALA A 266 -17.27 -7.83 8.19
CA ALA A 266 -18.12 -6.95 7.41
C ALA A 266 -19.27 -7.72 6.71
N PRO A 267 -20.45 -7.10 6.51
CA PRO A 267 -21.57 -7.75 5.82
C PRO A 267 -21.26 -8.10 4.37
N GLY A 268 -21.87 -9.17 3.86
CA GLY A 268 -21.66 -9.62 2.47
C GLY A 268 -21.98 -8.57 1.39
N SER A 269 -22.87 -7.60 1.70
CA SER A 269 -23.17 -6.48 0.82
C SER A 269 -21.97 -5.57 0.55
N ILE A 270 -21.00 -5.50 1.46
CA ILE A 270 -19.73 -4.78 1.23
C ILE A 270 -18.94 -5.44 0.10
N ALA A 271 -18.88 -6.77 0.10
CA ALA A 271 -18.26 -7.50 -1.00
C ALA A 271 -19.05 -7.37 -2.30
N ASP A 272 -20.39 -7.39 -2.24
CA ASP A 272 -21.22 -7.16 -3.43
C ASP A 272 -20.98 -5.78 -4.05
N TYR A 273 -20.77 -4.74 -3.22
CA TYR A 273 -20.39 -3.41 -3.69
C TYR A 273 -18.99 -3.43 -4.33
N LEU A 274 -17.97 -3.99 -3.66
CA LEU A 274 -16.61 -4.09 -4.21
C LEU A 274 -16.56 -4.89 -5.53
N LEU A 275 -17.46 -5.85 -5.71
CA LEU A 275 -17.58 -6.69 -6.90
C LEU A 275 -18.50 -6.12 -8.00
N GLU A 276 -18.96 -4.88 -7.86
CA GLU A 276 -19.86 -4.22 -8.83
C GLU A 276 -21.24 -4.89 -8.99
N ASN A 277 -21.68 -5.67 -8.01
CA ASN A 277 -23.01 -6.30 -8.03
C ASN A 277 -24.12 -5.33 -7.60
N ILE A 278 -23.79 -4.31 -6.81
CA ILE A 278 -24.69 -3.27 -6.30
C ILE A 278 -23.98 -1.91 -6.27
N GLU A 279 -24.74 -0.81 -6.23
CA GLU A 279 -24.18 0.51 -5.95
C GLU A 279 -23.98 0.74 -4.45
N ALA A 280 -23.13 1.69 -4.07
CA ALA A 280 -22.88 2.01 -2.66
C ALA A 280 -24.19 2.32 -1.91
N THR A 281 -25.12 3.06 -2.54
CA THR A 281 -26.42 3.43 -1.94
C THR A 281 -27.38 2.26 -1.72
N ASP A 282 -27.11 1.11 -2.33
CA ASP A 282 -27.93 -0.10 -2.21
C ASP A 282 -27.44 -1.02 -1.07
N ILE A 283 -26.37 -0.66 -0.37
CA ILE A 283 -25.88 -1.38 0.81
C ILE A 283 -26.95 -1.34 1.92
N PRO A 284 -27.52 -2.49 2.35
CA PRO A 284 -28.60 -2.50 3.33
C PRO A 284 -28.20 -1.93 4.68
N GLY A 285 -28.99 -0.98 5.18
CA GLY A 285 -28.78 -0.34 6.48
C GLY A 285 -27.76 0.80 6.48
N ALA A 286 -27.12 1.08 5.34
CA ALA A 286 -26.18 2.16 5.22
C ALA A 286 -26.87 3.53 5.02
N GLU A 287 -26.22 4.58 5.49
CA GLU A 287 -26.67 5.97 5.31
C GLU A 287 -25.84 6.67 4.23
N ALA A 288 -26.51 7.40 3.34
CA ALA A 288 -25.86 8.16 2.27
C ALA A 288 -25.60 9.62 2.68
N HIS A 289 -24.40 10.11 2.38
CA HIS A 289 -23.91 11.45 2.68
C HIS A 289 -23.40 12.11 1.41
N ASP A 290 -24.22 13.00 0.83
CA ASP A 290 -23.82 13.73 -0.36
C ASP A 290 -22.68 14.73 -0.06
N ALA A 291 -21.77 14.89 -1.02
CA ALA A 291 -20.73 15.94 -1.08
C ALA A 291 -21.34 17.34 -1.35
N ARG A 292 -22.22 17.80 -0.46
CA ARG A 292 -22.92 19.10 -0.62
C ARG A 292 -22.45 20.10 0.41
N GLY A 293 -21.63 21.06 -0.04
CA GLY A 293 -21.35 22.35 0.60
C GLY A 293 -21.02 22.32 2.10
N ILE A 294 -19.76 22.61 2.45
CA ILE A 294 -19.19 22.54 3.81
C ILE A 294 -20.11 23.15 4.89
N SER A 295 -20.76 24.29 4.64
CA SER A 295 -21.65 24.94 5.63
C SER A 295 -22.88 24.10 6.02
N ASN A 296 -23.43 23.31 5.09
CA ASN A 296 -24.55 22.40 5.37
C ASN A 296 -24.04 21.13 6.09
N ALA A 297 -22.88 20.63 5.69
CA ALA A 297 -22.23 19.50 6.34
C ALA A 297 -21.91 19.76 7.81
N ILE A 298 -21.36 20.94 8.14
CA ILE A 298 -21.10 21.36 9.53
C ILE A 298 -22.39 21.34 10.37
N GLY A 299 -23.52 21.78 9.82
CA GLY A 299 -24.82 21.71 10.50
C GLY A 299 -25.24 20.28 10.86
N ARG A 300 -25.18 19.35 9.88
CA ARG A 300 -25.50 17.93 10.09
C ARG A 300 -24.55 17.24 11.07
N SER A 301 -23.26 17.59 11.03
CA SER A 301 -22.25 17.11 11.96
C SER A 301 -22.54 17.54 13.40
N VAL A 302 -22.91 18.81 13.61
CA VAL A 302 -23.27 19.33 14.93
C VAL A 302 -24.57 18.69 15.46
N ASP A 303 -25.59 18.53 14.60
CA ASP A 303 -26.85 17.88 15.00
C ASP A 303 -26.63 16.43 15.46
N ARG A 304 -25.74 15.67 14.79
CA ARG A 304 -25.35 14.31 15.20
C ARG A 304 -24.56 14.30 16.52
N MET A 305 -23.59 15.19 16.67
CA MET A 305 -22.78 15.30 17.89
C MET A 305 -23.65 15.56 19.13
N LEU A 306 -24.74 16.33 18.97
CA LEU A 306 -25.70 16.59 20.05
C LEU A 306 -26.56 15.37 20.44
N LEU A 307 -26.63 14.36 19.56
CA LEU A 307 -27.30 13.08 19.81
C LEU A 307 -26.35 12.01 20.38
N GLU A 308 -25.04 12.30 20.48
CA GLU A 308 -23.99 11.45 21.06
C GLU A 308 -23.56 11.98 22.45
N PRO A 309 -24.26 11.62 23.54
CA PRO A 309 -24.04 12.20 24.88
C PRO A 309 -22.70 11.84 25.56
N GLU A 310 -21.90 10.93 24.99
CA GLU A 310 -20.59 10.54 25.52
C GLU A 310 -19.38 11.18 24.80
N SER A 311 -19.60 12.05 23.81
CA SER A 311 -18.52 12.78 23.14
C SER A 311 -18.06 14.00 23.98
N THR A 312 -17.29 13.76 25.05
CA THR A 312 -16.67 14.86 25.82
C THR A 312 -15.53 15.53 25.03
N GLY A 313 -15.85 16.53 24.21
CA GLY A 313 -14.92 17.35 23.44
C GLY A 313 -15.65 18.14 22.34
N ASN A 314 -14.98 19.01 21.60
CA ASN A 314 -15.56 19.66 20.40
C ASN A 314 -14.89 19.05 19.15
N PRO A 315 -15.17 17.78 18.81
CA PRO A 315 -14.31 16.94 17.98
C PRO A 315 -14.33 17.44 16.53
N VAL A 316 -15.46 17.97 16.07
CA VAL A 316 -15.63 18.43 14.67
C VAL A 316 -14.72 19.62 14.35
N TRP A 317 -14.55 20.58 15.28
CA TRP A 317 -13.72 21.77 15.05
C TRP A 317 -12.23 21.48 15.26
N GLU A 318 -11.88 20.61 16.21
CA GLU A 318 -10.50 20.15 16.40
C GLU A 318 -10.06 19.21 15.26
N THR A 319 -10.92 18.33 14.76
CA THR A 319 -10.66 17.50 13.56
C THR A 319 -10.57 18.34 12.30
N TYR A 320 -11.45 19.34 12.10
CA TYR A 320 -11.30 20.30 10.98
C TYR A 320 -9.98 21.08 11.08
N HIS A 321 -9.62 21.60 12.26
CA HIS A 321 -8.36 22.34 12.42
C HIS A 321 -7.13 21.42 12.29
N LYS A 322 -7.18 20.19 12.82
CA LYS A 322 -6.10 19.19 12.69
C LYS A 322 -5.93 18.74 11.24
N VAL A 323 -7.02 18.47 10.52
CA VAL A 323 -6.99 18.07 9.10
C VAL A 323 -6.65 19.24 8.17
N ALA A 324 -7.17 20.45 8.42
CA ALA A 324 -6.96 21.61 7.54
C ALA A 324 -5.71 22.46 7.85
N VAL A 325 -5.24 22.47 9.11
CA VAL A 325 -4.12 23.33 9.57
C VAL A 325 -2.88 22.53 9.95
N GLU A 326 -3.03 21.38 10.61
CA GLU A 326 -1.89 20.54 11.05
C GLU A 326 -1.51 19.45 10.04
N ARG A 327 -2.44 19.04 9.17
CA ARG A 327 -2.23 18.13 8.04
C ARG A 327 -2.44 18.84 6.70
N PRO A 328 -1.64 19.88 6.36
CA PRO A 328 -1.77 20.56 5.07
C PRO A 328 -1.53 19.65 3.87
N ALA A 329 -0.98 18.44 4.08
CA ALA A 329 -0.97 17.37 3.09
C ALA A 329 -2.40 16.94 2.73
N ILE A 330 -3.34 16.74 3.66
CA ILE A 330 -4.73 16.35 3.35
C ILE A 330 -5.45 17.43 2.51
N VAL A 331 -5.16 18.72 2.74
CA VAL A 331 -5.68 19.83 1.91
C VAL A 331 -4.82 20.09 0.65
N ARG A 332 -3.61 19.51 0.54
CA ARG A 332 -2.72 19.60 -0.64
C ARG A 332 -2.62 18.30 -1.46
N THR A 333 -3.26 17.22 -1.03
CA THR A 333 -3.66 16.10 -1.89
C THR A 333 -4.77 16.57 -2.86
N PHE A 334 -5.25 17.81 -2.75
CA PHE A 334 -6.16 18.44 -3.71
C PHE A 334 -5.48 19.02 -4.95
N ALA A 335 -4.17 18.85 -5.09
CA ALA A 335 -3.52 19.01 -6.37
C ALA A 335 -2.34 18.07 -6.42
N SER A 336 -2.41 17.09 -7.34
CA SER A 336 -1.26 16.52 -8.02
C SER A 336 -0.46 15.39 -7.32
N VAL A 337 -1.09 14.24 -7.12
CA VAL A 337 -0.34 12.97 -7.08
C VAL A 337 -0.28 12.34 -8.48
N GLU A 338 -1.36 12.35 -9.26
CA GLU A 338 -1.28 11.88 -10.67
C GLU A 338 -0.62 12.88 -11.64
N ALA A 339 -0.60 14.19 -11.34
CA ALA A 339 -0.18 15.20 -12.32
C ALA A 339 1.14 15.95 -12.02
N ALA A 340 1.68 15.96 -10.80
CA ALA A 340 2.92 16.71 -10.50
C ALA A 340 4.11 15.79 -10.27
N VAL A 341 3.91 14.62 -9.69
CA VAL A 341 5.00 13.65 -9.53
C VAL A 341 5.27 12.96 -10.86
N GLY A 342 4.21 12.41 -11.48
CA GLY A 342 4.22 11.98 -12.88
C GLY A 342 4.61 13.13 -13.81
N GLY A 343 4.05 14.32 -13.67
CA GLY A 343 4.34 15.48 -14.53
C GLY A 343 5.78 16.02 -14.45
N ILE A 344 6.44 15.99 -13.30
CA ILE A 344 7.85 16.42 -13.16
C ILE A 344 8.81 15.38 -13.72
N LEU A 345 8.49 14.08 -13.61
CA LEU A 345 9.27 13.00 -14.22
C LEU A 345 9.04 12.94 -15.74
N LEU A 346 7.79 13.09 -16.19
CA LEU A 346 7.39 13.18 -17.60
C LEU A 346 8.01 14.41 -18.29
N THR A 347 7.98 15.60 -17.67
CA THR A 347 8.58 16.81 -18.25
C THR A 347 10.11 16.79 -18.26
N ASN A 348 10.76 16.08 -17.33
CA ASN A 348 12.21 15.88 -17.35
C ASN A 348 12.65 14.80 -18.35
N ALA A 349 11.87 13.73 -18.54
CA ALA A 349 12.06 12.73 -19.59
C ALA A 349 11.94 13.39 -20.99
N LEU A 350 10.97 14.30 -21.16
CA LEU A 350 10.76 15.05 -22.41
C LEU A 350 11.80 16.17 -22.65
N ARG A 351 12.44 16.72 -21.60
CA ARG A 351 13.48 17.76 -21.74
C ARG A 351 14.90 17.22 -21.82
N ALA A 352 15.16 16.00 -21.36
CA ALA A 352 16.48 15.39 -21.42
C ALA A 352 16.74 14.87 -22.84
N LYS A 353 17.62 15.55 -23.58
CA LYS A 353 18.02 15.14 -24.94
C LYS A 353 18.73 13.76 -25.02
N LYS A 354 18.95 13.09 -23.88
CA LYS A 354 19.39 11.69 -23.66
C LYS A 354 19.53 11.43 -22.14
N PRO A 355 18.54 10.84 -21.46
CA PRO A 355 18.67 10.45 -20.05
C PRO A 355 19.64 9.28 -19.91
N ARG A 356 20.53 9.33 -18.90
CA ARG A 356 21.58 8.32 -18.64
C ARG A 356 21.18 7.23 -17.62
N SER A 357 19.98 7.29 -17.03
CA SER A 357 19.53 6.37 -15.97
C SER A 357 18.11 5.90 -16.28
N GLY A 358 17.88 4.60 -16.08
CA GLY A 358 16.59 3.93 -16.26
C GLY A 358 15.47 4.61 -15.48
N TRP A 359 15.72 4.96 -14.20
CA TRP A 359 14.82 5.75 -13.34
C TRP A 359 14.25 7.03 -13.96
N VAL A 360 15.00 7.73 -14.81
CA VAL A 360 14.52 8.98 -15.44
C VAL A 360 13.63 8.71 -16.65
N LYS A 361 13.82 7.57 -17.33
CA LYS A 361 12.90 7.07 -18.38
C LYS A 361 11.65 6.43 -17.74
N PHE A 362 11.85 5.77 -16.60
CA PHE A 362 10.86 5.02 -15.84
C PHE A 362 9.94 5.90 -14.97
N GLY A 363 10.38 7.08 -14.52
CA GLY A 363 9.55 7.96 -13.68
C GLY A 363 8.24 8.44 -14.32
N GLY A 364 8.09 8.35 -15.65
CA GLY A 364 6.81 8.55 -16.34
C GLY A 364 5.87 7.33 -16.28
N PHE A 365 6.41 6.12 -16.14
CA PHE A 365 5.72 4.83 -16.07
C PHE A 365 5.38 4.43 -14.63
N VAL A 366 6.29 4.72 -13.69
CA VAL A 366 6.00 4.56 -12.26
C VAL A 366 4.80 5.40 -11.89
N GLY A 367 4.62 6.62 -12.43
CA GLY A 367 3.44 7.44 -12.15
C GLY A 367 2.08 6.80 -12.48
N SER A 368 2.00 5.89 -13.47
CA SER A 368 0.77 5.16 -13.81
C SER A 368 0.63 3.83 -13.06
N LEU A 369 1.74 3.20 -12.65
CA LEU A 369 1.76 2.03 -11.75
C LEU A 369 1.67 2.40 -10.26
N MET A 370 2.01 3.65 -9.92
CA MET A 370 1.90 4.28 -8.59
C MET A 370 0.45 4.44 -8.15
N LEU A 371 -0.52 4.20 -9.03
CA LEU A 371 -1.92 4.09 -8.64
C LEU A 371 -2.19 2.85 -7.77
N PHE A 372 -1.25 1.91 -7.70
CA PHE A 372 -1.46 0.59 -7.12
C PHE A 372 -0.37 0.13 -6.13
N ASP A 373 0.62 0.96 -5.77
CA ASP A 373 1.64 0.57 -4.80
C ASP A 373 2.26 1.73 -4.00
N SER A 374 2.21 1.64 -2.67
CA SER A 374 2.85 2.54 -1.70
C SER A 374 4.38 2.40 -1.65
N VAL A 375 4.94 1.25 -2.06
CA VAL A 375 6.40 1.04 -2.14
C VAL A 375 7.04 2.04 -3.11
N ALA A 376 6.34 2.38 -4.18
CA ALA A 376 6.81 3.33 -5.19
C ALA A 376 6.85 4.76 -4.64
N GLU A 377 5.85 5.19 -3.85
CA GLU A 377 5.78 6.52 -3.23
C GLU A 377 6.86 6.73 -2.16
N VAL A 378 7.07 5.73 -1.29
CA VAL A 378 8.10 5.74 -0.24
C VAL A 378 9.50 5.84 -0.85
N MET A 379 9.76 5.02 -1.87
CA MET A 379 11.05 4.99 -2.54
C MET A 379 11.32 6.26 -3.35
N LEU A 380 10.29 6.82 -4.01
CA LEU A 380 10.42 8.08 -4.74
C LEU A 380 10.63 9.27 -3.80
N ALA A 381 9.93 9.31 -2.65
CA ALA A 381 10.12 10.34 -1.64
C ALA A 381 11.57 10.35 -1.11
N LYS A 382 12.14 9.16 -0.86
CA LYS A 382 13.53 8.99 -0.42
C LYS A 382 14.54 9.43 -1.47
N TYR A 383 14.35 9.03 -2.72
CA TYR A 383 15.18 9.47 -3.85
C TYR A 383 15.16 10.99 -4.05
N LEU A 384 13.99 11.62 -3.93
CA LEU A 384 13.85 13.08 -4.06
C LEU A 384 14.48 13.83 -2.88
N GLY A 385 14.38 13.28 -1.65
CA GLY A 385 15.00 13.82 -0.44
C GLY A 385 16.53 13.87 -0.52
N GLU A 386 17.16 12.75 -0.87
CA GLU A 386 18.63 12.67 -0.99
C GLU A 386 19.20 13.60 -2.07
N ARG A 387 18.46 13.80 -3.16
CA ARG A 387 18.88 14.70 -4.24
C ARG A 387 18.80 16.18 -3.82
N ALA A 388 17.83 16.53 -2.97
CA ALA A 388 17.73 17.87 -2.41
C ALA A 388 18.89 18.16 -1.44
N GLU A 389 19.32 17.17 -0.66
CA GLU A 389 20.51 17.27 0.20
C GLU A 389 21.81 17.38 -0.61
N ARG A 390 21.97 16.58 -1.68
CA ARG A 390 23.11 16.69 -2.60
C ARG A 390 23.20 18.06 -3.28
N ARG A 391 22.06 18.74 -3.53
CA ARG A 391 22.02 20.12 -4.05
C ARG A 391 22.22 21.20 -2.98
N ARG A 392 21.97 20.91 -1.71
CA ARG A 392 22.29 21.83 -0.59
C ARG A 392 23.77 21.78 -0.21
N ASN A 393 24.43 20.66 -0.47
CA ASN A 393 25.83 20.41 -0.13
C ASN A 393 26.79 20.56 -1.33
N ALA A 394 26.29 21.00 -2.49
CA ALA A 394 27.05 21.40 -3.68
C ALA A 394 26.84 22.90 -3.94
#